data_AF-A0A6S7JMZ8-F1
#
_entry.id   AF-A0A6S7JMZ8-F1
#
_cell.length_a   1.000
_cell.length_b   1.000
_cell.length_c   1.000
_cell.angle_alpha   90.00
_cell.angle_beta   90.00
_cell.angle_gamma   90.00
#
_symmetry.space_group_name_H-M   'P 1'
#
loop_
_entity.id
_entity.type
_entity.pdbx_description
1 polymer ?
#
loop_
_entity_poly.entity_id
_entity_poly.type
_entity_poly.pdbx_seq_one_letter_code
_entity_poly.pdbx_strand_id
1 'polypeptide(L)'
;MKNFDDKKFVEDLLNQHWEYVYFFADNPNTMWVIWKKLFEEVLNKHAPIQQKKIRSKKVPWITSEIKKLINKRDRSKRKAIIKNLEADWLVYKQTRNKVNIEMKKAKKDYYSKRIAGQKQNPKEAWKTINNLLGRQNKPTK
;
A
#
# COMPACT_ATOMS: atom_id res chain seq x y z
N MET A 1 -6.67 11.27 -3.43
CA MET A 1 -6.96 10.48 -2.21
C MET A 1 -8.11 9.53 -2.53
N LYS A 2 -8.05 8.24 -2.16
CA LYS A 2 -9.07 7.26 -2.64
C LYS A 2 -10.48 7.45 -2.06
N ASN A 3 -10.61 8.21 -0.97
CA ASN A 3 -11.86 8.41 -0.23
C ASN A 3 -12.08 9.90 0.12
N PHE A 4 -11.47 10.83 -0.60
CA PHE A 4 -11.72 12.26 -0.37
C PHE A 4 -13.06 12.61 -1.02
N ASP A 5 -13.93 13.27 -0.26
CA ASP A 5 -15.27 13.68 -0.69
C ASP A 5 -15.28 15.21 -0.80
N ASP A 6 -15.08 15.69 -2.02
CA ASP A 6 -14.97 17.13 -2.33
C ASP A 6 -16.19 17.91 -1.84
N LYS A 7 -17.40 17.32 -1.93
CA LYS A 7 -18.63 18.00 -1.53
C LYS A 7 -18.68 18.21 -0.03
N LYS A 8 -18.37 17.16 0.74
CA LYS A 8 -18.32 17.25 2.20
C LYS A 8 -17.19 18.13 2.71
N PHE A 9 -16.06 18.15 2.01
CA PHE A 9 -14.96 19.06 2.34
C PHE A 9 -15.38 20.51 2.20
N VAL A 10 -16.04 20.87 1.08
CA VAL A 10 -16.56 22.22 0.86
C VAL A 10 -17.66 22.55 1.87
N GLU A 11 -18.59 21.63 2.13
CA GLU A 11 -19.65 21.80 3.12
C GLU A 11 -19.08 22.08 4.52
N ASP A 12 -18.12 21.30 4.99
CA ASP A 12 -17.49 21.50 6.29
C ASP A 12 -16.67 22.80 6.35
N LEU A 13 -16.05 23.23 5.24
CA LEU A 13 -15.39 24.54 5.16
C LEU A 13 -16.40 25.68 5.29
N LEU A 14 -17.55 25.59 4.62
CA LEU A 14 -18.59 26.63 4.66
C LEU A 14 -19.26 26.71 6.04
N ASN A 15 -19.38 25.58 6.74
CA ASN A 15 -19.96 25.50 8.08
C ASN A 15 -19.01 25.94 9.21
N GLN A 16 -17.75 26.25 8.89
CA GLN A 16 -16.78 26.66 9.89
C GLN A 16 -17.06 28.08 10.40
N HIS A 17 -16.81 28.32 11.69
CA HIS A 17 -17.04 29.62 12.33
C HIS A 17 -15.97 30.66 11.96
N TRP A 18 -15.94 31.09 10.70
CA TRP A 18 -15.00 32.09 10.20
C TRP A 18 -15.15 33.46 10.87
N GLU A 19 -16.33 33.74 11.43
CA GLU A 19 -16.62 34.95 12.20
C GLU A 19 -15.60 35.18 13.33
N TYR A 20 -15.05 34.11 13.92
CA TYR A 20 -14.03 34.19 14.96
C TYR A 20 -12.72 34.81 14.48
N VAL A 21 -12.42 34.76 13.18
CA VAL A 21 -11.25 35.42 12.60
C VAL A 21 -11.43 36.95 12.66
N TYR A 22 -12.65 37.44 12.44
CA TYR A 22 -12.95 38.87 12.40
C TYR A 22 -12.96 39.54 13.79
N PHE A 23 -13.15 38.77 14.86
CA PHE A 23 -13.10 39.28 16.24
C PHE A 23 -11.72 39.80 16.66
N PHE A 24 -10.65 39.45 15.93
CA PHE A 24 -9.27 39.87 16.22
C PHE A 24 -8.70 40.73 15.09
N ALA A 25 -9.54 41.52 14.42
CA ALA A 25 -9.18 42.33 13.26
C ALA A 25 -8.03 43.34 13.51
N ASP A 26 -7.80 43.70 14.77
CA ASP A 26 -6.72 44.57 15.25
C ASP A 26 -5.34 43.87 15.31
N ASN A 27 -5.31 42.53 15.28
CA ASN A 27 -4.10 41.73 15.32
C ASN A 27 -4.04 40.70 14.18
N PRO A 28 -3.44 41.05 13.03
CA PRO A 28 -3.33 40.17 11.87
C PRO A 28 -2.65 38.81 12.17
N ASN A 29 -1.71 38.77 13.12
CA ASN A 29 -1.06 37.51 13.50
C ASN A 29 -2.05 36.57 14.19
N THR A 30 -2.89 37.09 15.09
CA THR A 30 -3.93 36.31 15.76
C THR A 30 -4.99 35.83 14.76
N MET A 31 -5.40 36.69 13.82
CA MET A 31 -6.33 36.30 12.74
C MET A 31 -5.79 35.10 11.95
N TRP A 32 -4.52 35.15 11.56
CA TRP A 32 -3.88 34.07 10.82
C TRP A 32 -3.85 32.76 11.60
N VAL A 33 -3.51 32.81 12.89
CA VAL A 33 -3.47 31.60 13.74
C VAL A 33 -4.85 30.95 13.83
N ILE A 34 -5.89 31.74 14.04
CA ILE A 34 -7.27 31.24 14.15
C ILE A 34 -7.73 30.68 12.81
N TRP A 35 -7.57 31.44 11.72
CA TRP A 35 -7.93 30.98 10.38
C TRP A 35 -7.24 29.66 10.04
N LYS A 36 -5.93 29.58 10.28
CA LYS A 36 -5.12 28.40 10.01
C LYS A 36 -5.64 27.21 10.81
N LYS A 37 -5.92 27.39 12.11
CA LYS A 37 -6.46 26.34 12.97
C LYS A 37 -7.79 25.82 12.44
N LEU A 38 -8.73 26.72 12.15
CA LEU A 38 -10.05 26.36 11.62
C LEU A 38 -9.95 25.60 10.29
N PHE A 39 -9.07 26.05 9.41
CA PHE A 39 -8.80 25.37 8.14
C PHE A 39 -8.15 24.00 8.34
N GLU A 40 -7.15 23.90 9.21
CA GLU A 40 -6.44 22.65 9.52
C GLU A 40 -7.34 21.59 10.16
N GLU A 41 -8.33 21.98 10.95
CA GLU A 41 -9.33 21.06 11.50
C GLU A 41 -10.11 20.34 10.39
N VAL A 42 -10.63 21.12 9.42
CA VAL A 42 -11.34 20.57 8.26
C VAL A 42 -10.39 19.76 7.37
N LEU A 43 -9.19 20.28 7.13
CA LEU A 43 -8.18 19.59 6.32
C LEU A 43 -7.77 18.25 6.94
N ASN A 44 -7.53 18.18 8.24
CA ASN A 44 -7.14 16.94 8.91
C ASN A 44 -8.29 15.92 8.98
N LYS A 45 -9.55 16.38 9.04
CA LYS A 45 -10.74 15.52 8.97
C LYS A 45 -10.86 14.82 7.61
N HIS A 46 -10.65 15.55 6.51
CA HIS A 46 -10.89 15.04 5.15
C HIS A 46 -9.64 14.49 4.46
N ALA A 47 -8.48 15.03 4.79
CA ALA A 47 -7.21 14.81 4.14
C ALA A 47 -6.06 14.58 5.15
N PRO A 48 -6.20 13.65 6.11
CA PRO A 48 -5.19 13.43 7.14
C PRO A 48 -3.85 13.02 6.54
N ILE A 49 -2.76 13.49 7.15
CA ILE A 49 -1.41 13.03 6.82
C ILE A 49 -1.31 11.54 7.16
N GLN A 50 -1.03 10.72 6.15
CA GLN A 50 -0.90 9.27 6.30
C GLN A 50 0.54 8.84 6.09
N GLN A 51 1.11 8.17 7.11
CA GLN A 51 2.36 7.46 6.94
C GLN A 51 2.10 6.17 6.14
N LYS A 52 2.76 6.03 4.99
CA LYS A 52 2.68 4.83 4.16
C LYS A 52 4.02 4.15 4.10
N LYS A 53 4.03 2.84 4.39
CA LYS A 53 5.21 1.99 4.18
C LYS A 53 5.44 1.83 2.68
N ILE A 54 6.42 2.54 2.14
CA ILE A 54 6.90 2.33 0.78
C ILE A 54 7.83 1.11 0.78
N ARG A 55 7.49 0.09 -0.02
CA ARG A 55 8.43 -1.01 -0.26
C ARG A 55 9.52 -0.52 -1.20
N SER A 56 10.73 -0.31 -0.68
CA SER A 56 11.89 0.20 -1.41
C SER A 56 12.26 -0.63 -2.65
N LYS A 57 12.06 -1.96 -2.63
CA LYS A 57 12.44 -2.85 -3.75
C LYS A 57 11.24 -3.57 -4.35
N LYS A 58 11.08 -3.45 -5.67
CA LYS A 58 10.16 -4.30 -6.45
C LYS A 58 10.59 -5.75 -6.27
N VAL A 59 9.65 -6.62 -5.95
CA VAL A 59 9.91 -8.07 -5.86
C VAL A 59 10.14 -8.58 -7.28
N PRO A 60 11.35 -9.06 -7.62
CA PRO A 60 11.75 -9.23 -9.02
C PRO A 60 11.00 -10.38 -9.72
N TRP A 61 10.48 -11.34 -8.96
CA TRP A 61 9.69 -12.45 -9.51
C TRP A 61 8.18 -12.14 -9.64
N ILE A 62 7.70 -10.94 -9.27
CA ILE A 62 6.29 -10.57 -9.45
C ILE A 62 6.10 -9.88 -10.80
N THR A 63 5.69 -10.65 -11.79
CA THR A 63 5.42 -10.18 -13.15
C THR A 63 4.03 -9.56 -13.30
N SER A 64 3.73 -9.03 -14.50
CA SER A 64 2.44 -8.43 -14.81
C SER A 64 1.30 -9.47 -14.73
N GLU A 65 1.59 -10.71 -15.12
CA GLU A 65 0.66 -11.83 -15.17
C GLU A 65 0.26 -12.26 -13.76
N ILE A 66 1.25 -12.33 -12.85
CA ILE A 66 0.99 -12.63 -11.43
C ILE A 66 0.15 -11.53 -10.80
N LYS A 67 0.39 -10.26 -11.15
CA LYS A 67 -0.47 -9.15 -10.69
C LYS A 67 -1.91 -9.29 -11.22
N LYS A 68 -2.10 -9.71 -12.47
CA LYS A 68 -3.44 -10.00 -13.03
C LYS A 68 -4.14 -11.11 -12.23
N LEU A 69 -3.42 -12.17 -11.86
CA LEU A 69 -3.96 -13.26 -11.03
C LEU A 69 -4.31 -12.80 -9.61
N ILE A 70 -3.46 -11.99 -8.98
CA ILE A 70 -3.71 -11.36 -7.67
C ILE A 70 -4.99 -10.52 -7.74
N ASN A 71 -5.13 -9.68 -8.76
CA ASN A 71 -6.32 -8.85 -8.96
C ASN A 71 -7.58 -9.70 -9.16
N LYS A 72 -7.49 -10.81 -9.92
CA LYS A 72 -8.60 -11.75 -10.10
C LYS A 72 -9.01 -12.38 -8.78
N ARG A 73 -8.05 -12.87 -7.98
CA ARG A 73 -8.29 -13.41 -6.63
C ARG A 73 -8.99 -12.37 -5.74
N ASP A 74 -8.53 -11.12 -5.75
CA ASP A 74 -9.10 -10.07 -4.91
C ASP A 74 -10.53 -9.70 -5.34
N ARG A 75 -10.81 -9.68 -6.65
CA ARG A 75 -12.17 -9.54 -7.18
C ARG A 75 -13.07 -10.71 -6.74
N SER A 76 -12.60 -11.96 -6.86
CA SER A 76 -13.34 -13.14 -6.40
C SER A 76 -13.61 -13.10 -4.90
N LYS A 77 -12.64 -12.64 -4.09
CA LYS A 77 -12.82 -12.46 -2.64
C LYS A 77 -13.92 -11.44 -2.34
N ARG A 78 -13.90 -10.28 -2.98
CA ARG A 78 -14.95 -9.26 -2.80
C ARG A 78 -16.32 -9.80 -3.18
N LYS A 79 -16.42 -10.50 -4.31
CA LYS A 79 -17.68 -11.11 -4.77
C LYS A 79 -18.20 -12.14 -3.76
N ALA A 80 -17.33 -13.02 -3.25
CA ALA A 80 -17.69 -14.02 -2.25
C ALA A 80 -18.19 -13.39 -0.94
N ILE A 81 -17.56 -12.30 -0.49
CA ILE A 81 -18.00 -11.56 0.71
C ILE A 81 -19.39 -10.93 0.48
N ILE A 82 -19.61 -10.29 -0.67
CA ILE A 82 -20.86 -9.59 -0.97
C ILE A 82 -22.03 -10.57 -1.16
N LYS A 83 -21.82 -11.63 -1.94
CA LYS A 83 -22.89 -12.58 -2.30
C LYS A 83 -23.12 -13.66 -1.25
N ASN A 84 -22.08 -13.97 -0.47
CA ASN A 84 -22.06 -15.03 0.55
C ASN A 84 -22.54 -16.41 0.06
N LEU A 85 -22.32 -16.71 -1.23
CA LEU A 85 -22.65 -18.01 -1.82
C LEU A 85 -21.45 -18.95 -1.76
N GLU A 86 -21.70 -20.22 -1.48
CA GLU A 86 -20.65 -21.25 -1.41
C GLU A 86 -19.88 -21.38 -2.74
N ALA A 87 -20.59 -21.28 -3.87
CA ALA A 87 -19.98 -21.31 -5.20
C ALA A 87 -18.94 -20.18 -5.41
N ASP A 88 -19.21 -18.97 -4.91
CA ASP A 88 -18.26 -17.86 -5.01
C ASP A 88 -17.06 -18.06 -4.08
N TRP A 89 -17.27 -18.64 -2.91
CA TRP A 89 -16.18 -19.07 -2.02
C TRP A 89 -15.30 -20.15 -2.66
N LEU A 90 -15.89 -21.08 -3.41
CA LEU A 90 -15.14 -22.09 -4.18
C LEU A 90 -14.26 -21.43 -5.26
N VAL A 91 -14.81 -20.47 -6.02
CA VAL A 91 -14.04 -19.71 -7.01
C VAL A 91 -12.89 -18.93 -6.36
N TYR A 92 -13.14 -18.32 -5.19
CA TYR A 92 -12.07 -17.68 -4.42
C TYR A 92 -10.98 -18.68 -3.99
N LYS A 93 -11.35 -19.86 -3.47
CA LYS A 93 -10.41 -20.93 -3.09
C LYS A 93 -9.52 -21.33 -4.28
N GLN A 94 -10.13 -21.56 -5.45
CA GLN A 94 -9.41 -21.92 -6.69
C GLN A 94 -8.44 -20.81 -7.15
N THR A 95 -8.92 -19.56 -7.22
CA THR A 95 -8.08 -18.42 -7.66
C THR A 95 -6.95 -18.13 -6.67
N ARG A 96 -7.20 -18.26 -5.35
CA ARG A 96 -6.17 -18.17 -4.31
C ARG A 96 -5.09 -19.22 -4.50
N ASN A 97 -5.48 -20.48 -4.72
CA ASN A 97 -4.53 -21.57 -4.91
C ASN A 97 -3.70 -21.36 -6.17
N LYS A 98 -4.32 -20.91 -7.27
CA LYS A 98 -3.60 -20.57 -8.51
C LYS A 98 -2.56 -19.47 -8.29
N VAL A 99 -2.90 -18.41 -7.58
CA VAL A 99 -1.93 -17.34 -7.23
C VAL A 99 -0.76 -17.92 -6.42
N ASN A 100 -1.04 -18.78 -5.43
CA ASN A 100 0.01 -19.38 -4.60
C ASN A 100 0.97 -20.26 -5.43
N ILE A 101 0.43 -21.07 -6.34
CA ILE A 101 1.23 -21.92 -7.23
C ILE A 101 2.13 -21.06 -8.12
N GLU A 102 1.57 -20.08 -8.81
CA GLU A 102 2.34 -19.20 -9.71
C GLU A 102 3.38 -18.36 -8.96
N MET A 103 3.07 -17.90 -7.76
CA MET A 103 4.03 -17.17 -6.92
C MET A 103 5.21 -18.06 -6.50
N LYS A 104 4.94 -19.31 -6.10
CA LYS A 104 5.99 -20.28 -5.74
C LYS A 104 6.85 -20.61 -6.97
N LYS A 105 6.22 -20.85 -8.12
CA LYS A 105 6.90 -21.13 -9.38
C LYS A 105 7.81 -19.97 -9.79
N ALA A 106 7.27 -18.75 -9.86
CA ALA A 106 8.04 -17.58 -10.26
C ALA A 106 9.22 -17.29 -9.31
N LYS A 107 9.01 -17.45 -7.99
CA LYS A 107 10.10 -17.32 -7.01
C LYS A 107 11.18 -18.38 -7.25
N LYS A 108 10.80 -19.65 -7.45
CA LYS A 108 11.74 -20.74 -7.76
C LYS A 108 12.52 -20.42 -9.03
N ASP A 109 11.83 -20.12 -10.12
CA ASP A 109 12.44 -19.85 -11.43
C ASP A 109 13.43 -18.69 -11.38
N TYR A 110 13.09 -17.62 -10.65
CA TYR A 110 13.98 -16.47 -10.46
C TYR A 110 15.30 -16.88 -9.77
N TYR A 111 15.22 -17.57 -8.63
CA TYR A 111 16.43 -17.97 -7.90
C TYR A 111 17.22 -19.04 -8.65
N SER A 112 16.55 -20.01 -9.28
CA SER A 112 17.21 -21.03 -10.10
C SER A 112 17.99 -20.40 -11.25
N LYS A 113 17.39 -19.46 -12.00
CA LYS A 113 18.07 -18.73 -13.09
C LYS A 113 19.22 -17.88 -12.56
N ARG A 114 19.01 -17.17 -11.45
CA ARG A 114 20.05 -16.31 -10.85
C ARG A 114 21.27 -17.11 -10.41
N ILE A 115 21.06 -18.23 -9.72
CA ILE A 115 22.15 -19.10 -9.27
C ILE A 115 22.84 -19.76 -10.47
N ALA A 116 22.09 -20.23 -11.48
CA ALA A 116 22.65 -20.82 -12.69
C ALA A 116 23.50 -19.82 -13.51
N GLY A 117 23.15 -18.53 -13.49
CA GLY A 117 23.96 -17.47 -14.11
C GLY A 117 25.23 -17.11 -13.34
N GLN A 118 25.36 -17.54 -12.08
CA GLN A 118 26.51 -17.27 -11.21
C GLN A 118 27.49 -18.45 -11.13
N LYS A 119 27.43 -19.41 -12.06
CA LYS A 119 28.27 -20.62 -12.07
C LYS A 119 29.77 -20.34 -11.96
N GLN A 120 30.27 -19.29 -12.62
CA GLN A 120 31.68 -18.91 -12.58
C GLN A 120 32.06 -18.04 -11.37
N ASN A 121 31.09 -17.68 -10.51
CA ASN A 121 31.32 -16.90 -9.30
C ASN A 121 30.61 -17.53 -8.09
N PRO A 122 31.21 -18.57 -7.49
CA PRO A 122 30.64 -19.28 -6.34
C PRO A 122 30.34 -18.37 -5.15
N LYS A 123 31.17 -17.33 -4.92
CA LYS A 123 30.98 -16.35 -3.83
C LYS A 123 29.65 -15.61 -3.96
N GLU A 124 29.32 -15.13 -5.15
CA GLU A 124 28.05 -14.44 -5.41
C GLU A 124 26.84 -15.40 -5.43
N ALA A 125 27.03 -16.65 -5.85
CA ALA A 125 26.01 -17.69 -5.72
C ALA A 125 25.67 -17.96 -4.25
N TRP A 126 26.69 -18.16 -3.40
CA TRP A 126 26.52 -18.35 -1.96
C TRP A 126 25.91 -17.13 -1.27
N LYS A 127 26.29 -15.92 -1.67
CA LYS A 127 25.64 -14.69 -1.19
C LYS A 127 24.15 -14.68 -1.52
N THR A 128 23.78 -15.09 -2.73
CA THR A 128 22.37 -15.18 -3.16
C THR A 128 21.59 -16.22 -2.35
N ILE A 129 22.20 -17.39 -2.09
CA ILE A 129 21.60 -18.46 -1.26
C ILE A 129 21.44 -18.00 0.19
N ASN A 130 22.47 -17.39 0.78
CA ASN A 130 22.41 -16.88 2.14
C ASN A 130 21.34 -15.79 2.30
N ASN A 131 21.19 -14.91 1.30
CA ASN A 131 20.11 -13.93 1.26
C ASN A 131 18.72 -14.60 1.20
N LEU A 132 18.57 -15.66 0.39
CA LEU A 132 17.32 -16.41 0.28
C LEU A 132 16.95 -17.11 1.59
N LEU A 133 17.93 -17.69 2.28
CA LEU A 133 17.77 -18.42 3.54
C LEU A 133 17.73 -17.49 4.76
N GLY A 134 17.90 -16.17 4.59
CA GLY A 134 17.94 -15.22 5.69
C GLY A 134 19.17 -15.36 6.60
N ARG A 135 20.25 -16.01 6.12
CA ARG A 135 21.51 -16.25 6.86
C ARG A 135 22.45 -15.04 6.84
N GLN A 136 21.94 -13.84 6.57
CA GLN A 136 22.78 -12.65 6.60
C GLN A 136 23.20 -12.37 8.06
N ASN A 137 24.51 -12.27 8.30
CA ASN A 137 25.00 -11.76 9.57
C ASN A 137 24.40 -10.37 9.77
N LYS A 138 23.69 -10.17 10.89
CA LYS A 138 23.27 -8.83 11.29
C LYS A 138 24.55 -7.98 11.39
N PRO A 139 24.57 -6.76 10.87
CA PRO A 139 25.69 -5.87 11.15
C PRO A 139 25.77 -5.74 12.68
N THR A 140 26.92 -6.12 13.24
CA THR A 140 27.26 -5.82 14.63
C THR A 140 27.14 -4.30 14.77
N LYS A 141 26.23 -3.87 15.66
CA LYS A 141 26.09 -2.45 16.01
C LYS A 141 27.32 -1.99 16.77
#